data_AF-A0A8B9P1P2-F1
#
_entry.id   AF-A0A8B9P1P2-F1
#
_cell.length_a   1.000
_cell.length_b   1.000
_cell.length_c   1.000
_cell.angle_alpha   90.00
_cell.angle_beta   90.00
_cell.angle_gamma   90.00
#
_symmetry.space_group_name_H-M   'P 1'
#
loop_
_entity.id
_entity.type
_entity.pdbx_description
1 polymer ?
#
loop_
_entity_poly.entity_id
_entity_poly.type
_entity_poly.pdbx_seq_one_letter_code
_entity_poly.pdbx_strand_id
1 'polypeptide(L)'
;PRRKGNKKAVCLSGVSAPSLCEPRTDDNSHPFRRVPLTGIFQNLLEILMKASNEIERVYKESCELVDVDTCLLLIAECFRCLRNACVECVKNQHVMRNLGLIATSVHLIKVLHGAQVKQESLLTAFRCSLQFLGNIASGNGDSQNSIWKCAFPDLFLTCLTYSDEKIVAYCCMVLFTCLNSERVRELLDPGNLTVPLHVLKVCREELETEWSFLIVTDHLLKCPELVKALYAKLSNQERVTLLELIMAKISEKNPLTNEEMIVFLRHADFLAGCFQEKCQAVLKLTSATDAQDEEALVTIRLLDVLCEMTSNNGQLEHLQALPGLLETAVDTLRLTHLAGKQAVNIFTATHAMTGQEEISHPAVGFKSHLIRLIGNLCYKNKENQDKVCQLDGIPLILDNCSIDDNNPFVNQWAVYAIRNLTEQNERNQELIAQVEERGLADNSVLESMGLRIEKQDDKLILRSVRKNPS
;
A
#
# COMPACT_ATOMS: atom_id res chain seq x y z
N PRO A 1 -16.02 16.00 5.94
CA PRO A 1 -15.93 15.57 7.36
C PRO A 1 -14.46 15.40 7.79
N ARG A 2 -14.01 16.29 8.68
CA ARG A 2 -12.60 16.52 9.06
C ARG A 2 -12.07 15.37 9.95
N ARG A 3 -10.98 14.69 9.57
CA ARG A 3 -10.20 13.81 10.46
C ARG A 3 -9.12 14.64 11.14
N LYS A 4 -9.24 14.78 12.47
CA LYS A 4 -8.21 15.30 13.37
C LYS A 4 -7.08 14.27 13.48
N GLY A 5 -5.83 14.73 13.45
CA GLY A 5 -4.66 13.91 13.72
C GLY A 5 -4.74 13.28 15.11
N ASN A 6 -4.40 12.00 15.19
CA ASN A 6 -4.35 11.24 16.43
C ASN A 6 -2.95 10.63 16.57
N LYS A 7 -2.15 11.16 17.50
CA LYS A 7 -1.28 10.31 18.31
C LYS A 7 -2.20 9.56 19.26
N LYS A 8 -2.61 8.34 18.90
CA LYS A 8 -3.25 7.41 19.83
C LYS A 8 -2.28 6.27 20.11
N ALA A 9 -1.65 6.30 21.28
CA ALA A 9 -1.33 5.07 21.96
C ALA A 9 -2.64 4.32 22.17
N VAL A 10 -2.76 3.12 21.61
CA VAL A 10 -3.97 2.31 21.75
C VAL A 10 -3.94 1.63 23.12
N CYS A 11 -4.64 2.23 24.08
CA CYS A 11 -5.10 1.52 25.27
C CYS A 11 -6.10 0.43 24.83
N LEU A 12 -5.68 -0.83 24.86
CA LEU A 12 -6.56 -1.99 24.75
C LEU A 12 -7.18 -2.27 26.14
N SER A 13 -8.20 -1.51 26.51
CA SER A 13 -9.01 -1.79 27.71
C SER A 13 -10.41 -2.26 27.31
N GLY A 14 -10.56 -3.58 27.17
CA GLY A 14 -11.84 -4.27 27.35
C GLY A 14 -11.68 -5.19 28.55
N VAL A 15 -12.48 -4.95 29.60
CA VAL A 15 -12.45 -5.55 30.95
C VAL A 15 -11.54 -4.82 31.94
N SER A 16 -12.17 -3.93 32.71
CA SER A 16 -11.62 -3.28 33.90
C SER A 16 -11.44 -4.30 35.02
N ALA A 17 -10.18 -4.58 35.39
CA ALA A 17 -9.81 -5.17 36.67
C ALA A 17 -8.98 -4.13 37.44
N PRO A 18 -9.04 -4.09 38.79
CA PRO A 18 -8.63 -2.93 39.56
C PRO A 18 -7.15 -2.60 39.38
N SER A 19 -6.91 -1.31 39.17
CA SER A 19 -5.60 -0.68 39.01
C SER A 19 -4.70 -0.96 40.22
N LEU A 20 -3.70 -1.80 40.06
CA LEU A 20 -2.54 -1.83 40.96
C LEU A 20 -1.51 -0.82 40.46
N CYS A 21 -1.72 0.49 40.66
CA CYS A 21 -0.65 1.50 40.70
C CYS A 21 -1.20 2.91 41.01
N GLU A 22 -1.11 3.33 42.27
CA GLU A 22 -0.71 4.69 42.67
C GLU A 22 -0.22 4.63 44.15
N PRO A 23 0.97 5.15 44.48
CA PRO A 23 1.34 5.36 45.87
C PRO A 23 0.71 6.68 46.33
N ARG A 24 -0.48 6.61 46.96
CA ARG A 24 -0.93 7.71 47.81
C ARG A 24 -0.09 7.69 49.10
N THR A 25 0.46 8.86 49.38
CA THR A 25 1.17 9.23 50.60
C THR A 25 0.36 8.87 51.85
N ASP A 26 1.06 8.29 52.82
CA ASP A 26 0.70 8.13 54.24
C ASP A 26 -0.68 7.55 54.58
N ASP A 27 -0.76 6.22 54.70
CA ASP A 27 -1.47 5.60 55.83
C ASP A 27 -0.94 4.19 56.13
N ASN A 28 -0.71 3.91 57.41
CA ASN A 28 -0.11 2.69 57.95
C ASN A 28 -1.21 1.67 58.30
N SER A 29 -1.66 0.83 57.35
CA SER A 29 -2.30 -0.47 57.65
C SER A 29 -2.76 -1.24 56.40
N HIS A 30 -1.92 -2.09 55.81
CA HIS A 30 -2.39 -3.27 55.04
C HIS A 30 -1.26 -4.30 54.84
N PRO A 31 -1.50 -5.62 55.00
CA PRO A 31 -0.46 -6.65 55.08
C PRO A 31 0.16 -7.08 53.74
N PHE A 32 -0.18 -6.45 52.61
CA PHE A 32 0.32 -6.83 51.27
C PHE A 32 1.60 -6.08 50.80
N ARG A 33 2.16 -5.16 51.58
CA ARG A 33 3.38 -4.42 51.22
C ARG A 33 4.66 -5.11 51.71
N ARG A 34 5.07 -6.23 51.09
CA ARG A 34 6.45 -6.78 51.25
C ARG A 34 7.02 -7.54 50.04
N VAL A 35 6.39 -7.49 48.86
CA VAL A 35 7.01 -8.08 47.65
C VAL A 35 7.43 -6.93 46.71
N PRO A 36 8.74 -6.74 46.46
CA PRO A 36 9.19 -5.82 45.41
C PRO A 36 8.55 -6.21 44.07
N LEU A 37 8.17 -5.25 43.23
CA LEU A 37 7.65 -5.53 41.87
C LEU A 37 8.53 -6.52 41.09
N THR A 38 9.85 -6.47 41.30
CA THR A 38 10.82 -7.45 40.77
C THR A 38 10.51 -8.89 41.20
N GLY A 39 10.12 -9.12 42.45
CA GLY A 39 9.75 -10.44 42.96
C GLY A 39 8.47 -10.99 42.32
N ILE A 40 7.52 -10.11 41.98
CA ILE A 40 6.30 -10.54 41.26
C ILE A 40 6.67 -11.00 39.84
N PHE A 41 7.48 -10.23 39.10
CA PHE A 41 7.90 -10.61 37.75
C PHE A 41 8.79 -11.85 37.73
N GLN A 42 9.64 -12.03 38.75
CA GLN A 42 10.43 -13.24 38.95
C GLN A 42 9.53 -14.47 39.15
N ASN A 43 8.51 -14.38 40.01
CA ASN A 43 7.56 -15.47 40.22
C ASN A 43 6.79 -15.80 38.93
N LEU A 44 6.35 -14.79 38.17
CA LEU A 44 5.68 -15.01 36.88
C LEU A 44 6.60 -15.67 35.86
N LEU A 45 7.88 -15.28 35.81
CA LEU A 45 8.88 -15.92 34.98
C LEU A 45 9.05 -17.41 35.33
N GLU A 46 9.16 -17.73 36.63
CA GLU A 46 9.28 -19.12 37.10
C GLU A 46 8.05 -19.96 36.74
N ILE A 47 6.84 -19.37 36.86
CA ILE A 47 5.60 -20.02 36.44
C ILE A 47 5.61 -20.30 34.93
N LEU A 48 5.98 -19.31 34.11
CA LEU A 48 6.07 -19.46 32.65
C LEU A 48 7.06 -20.55 32.25
N MET A 49 8.25 -20.58 32.86
CA MET A 49 9.26 -21.60 32.58
C MET A 49 8.75 -23.00 32.96
N LYS A 50 8.11 -23.14 34.12
CA LYS A 50 7.60 -24.43 34.59
C LYS A 50 6.48 -24.95 33.69
N ALA A 51 5.51 -24.10 33.35
CA ALA A 51 4.42 -24.44 32.43
C ALA A 51 4.94 -24.76 31.03
N SER A 52 5.95 -24.02 30.53
CA SER A 52 6.58 -24.29 29.23
C SER A 52 7.24 -25.66 29.19
N ASN A 53 7.99 -26.03 30.23
CA ASN A 53 8.66 -27.34 30.32
C ASN A 53 7.66 -28.50 30.39
N GLU A 54 6.55 -28.31 31.11
CA GLU A 54 5.48 -29.29 31.19
C GLU A 54 4.83 -29.54 29.82
N ILE A 55 4.51 -28.47 29.09
CA ILE A 55 3.96 -28.55 27.73
C ILE A 55 4.95 -29.20 26.76
N GLU A 56 6.21 -28.81 26.80
CA GLU A 56 7.24 -29.35 25.91
C GLU A 56 7.44 -30.86 26.14
N ARG A 57 7.40 -31.32 27.40
CA ARG A 57 7.46 -32.74 27.75
C ARG A 57 6.27 -33.51 27.17
N VAL A 58 5.05 -32.96 27.28
CA VAL A 58 3.86 -33.62 26.72
C VAL A 58 3.95 -33.75 25.21
N TYR A 59 4.42 -32.72 24.51
CA TYR A 59 4.55 -32.75 23.05
C TYR A 59 5.67 -33.68 22.54
N LYS A 60 6.72 -33.90 23.34
CA LYS A 60 7.83 -34.80 22.98
C LYS A 60 7.59 -36.25 23.37
N GLU A 61 6.96 -36.50 24.52
CA GLU A 61 6.93 -37.83 25.16
C GLU A 61 5.53 -38.47 25.18
N SER A 62 4.50 -37.83 24.59
CA SER A 62 3.12 -38.33 24.58
C SER A 62 2.59 -38.70 25.97
N CYS A 63 2.96 -37.91 26.99
CA CYS A 63 2.66 -38.20 28.39
C CYS A 63 1.22 -37.74 28.74
N GLU A 64 0.31 -38.67 29.04
CA GLU A 64 -1.14 -38.43 29.29
C GLU A 64 -1.47 -37.78 30.66
N LEU A 65 -0.48 -37.51 31.52
CA LEU A 65 -0.69 -37.14 32.93
C LEU A 65 -0.74 -35.63 33.23
N VAL A 66 -0.52 -34.76 32.24
CA VAL A 66 -0.46 -33.31 32.44
C VAL A 66 -1.70 -32.64 31.83
N ASP A 67 -2.40 -31.83 32.62
CA ASP A 67 -3.48 -30.97 32.14
C ASP A 67 -2.90 -29.77 31.36
N VAL A 68 -2.63 -30.01 30.07
CA VAL A 68 -2.07 -29.02 29.14
C VAL A 68 -2.95 -27.78 29.05
N ASP A 69 -4.27 -27.91 29.16
CA ASP A 69 -5.19 -26.77 29.10
C ASP A 69 -4.98 -25.83 30.29
N THR A 70 -4.83 -26.36 31.50
CA THR A 70 -4.50 -25.55 32.68
C THR A 70 -3.16 -24.83 32.52
N CYS A 71 -2.13 -25.49 31.98
CA CYS A 71 -0.83 -24.86 31.70
C CYS A 71 -0.97 -23.71 30.69
N LEU A 72 -1.74 -23.91 29.60
CA LEU A 72 -1.98 -22.89 28.58
C LEU A 72 -2.76 -21.69 29.11
N LEU A 73 -3.79 -21.93 29.92
CA LEU A 73 -4.54 -20.87 30.59
C LEU A 73 -3.65 -20.07 31.54
N LEU A 74 -2.80 -20.74 32.31
CA LEU A 74 -1.85 -20.10 33.22
C LEU A 74 -0.84 -19.23 32.46
N ILE A 75 -0.31 -19.72 31.34
CA ILE A 75 0.57 -18.95 30.45
C ILE A 75 -0.14 -17.71 29.93
N ALA A 76 -1.37 -17.85 29.45
CA ALA A 76 -2.15 -16.73 28.93
C ALA A 76 -2.37 -15.65 30.01
N GLU A 77 -2.75 -16.03 31.23
CA GLU A 77 -2.94 -15.09 32.35
C GLU A 77 -1.64 -14.42 32.79
N CYS A 78 -0.52 -15.16 32.82
CA CYS A 78 0.79 -14.58 33.10
C CYS A 78 1.13 -13.50 32.06
N PHE A 79 0.95 -13.78 30.77
CA PHE A 79 1.22 -12.79 29.74
C PHE A 79 0.24 -11.62 29.74
N ARG A 80 -1.04 -11.82 30.09
CA ARG A 80 -1.98 -10.70 30.31
C ARG A 80 -1.49 -9.78 31.43
N CYS A 81 -1.05 -10.36 32.55
CA CYS A 81 -0.51 -9.61 33.68
C CYS A 81 0.75 -8.83 33.28
N LEU A 82 1.73 -9.51 32.67
CA LEU A 82 2.98 -8.88 32.22
C LEU A 82 2.75 -7.79 31.17
N ARG A 83 1.91 -8.07 30.18
CA ARG A 83 1.50 -7.10 29.14
C ARG A 83 0.93 -5.85 29.78
N ASN A 84 -0.03 -5.98 30.69
CA ASN A 84 -0.66 -4.82 31.33
C ASN A 84 0.32 -4.06 32.24
N ALA A 85 1.22 -4.78 32.93
CA ALA A 85 2.21 -4.17 33.82
C ALA A 85 3.33 -3.40 33.09
N CYS A 86 3.58 -3.68 31.81
CA CYS A 86 4.63 -3.01 31.03
C CYS A 86 4.14 -1.89 30.11
N VAL A 87 2.81 -1.74 29.90
CA VAL A 87 2.25 -0.63 29.10
C VAL A 87 2.69 0.71 29.69
N GLU A 88 3.35 1.53 28.87
CA GLU A 88 3.79 2.89 29.21
C GLU A 88 4.64 2.98 30.49
N CYS A 89 5.25 1.87 30.94
CA CYS A 89 6.02 1.82 32.18
C CYS A 89 7.47 1.37 31.92
N VAL A 90 8.33 2.33 31.59
CA VAL A 90 9.75 2.11 31.26
C VAL A 90 10.49 1.35 32.37
N LYS A 91 10.20 1.65 33.64
CA LYS A 91 10.80 0.93 34.80
C LYS A 91 10.45 -0.55 34.78
N ASN A 92 9.18 -0.89 34.55
CA ASN A 92 8.74 -2.29 34.53
C ASN A 92 9.29 -3.02 33.30
N GLN A 93 9.30 -2.36 32.13
CA GLN A 93 9.93 -2.90 30.92
C GLN A 93 11.40 -3.26 31.15
N HIS A 94 12.18 -2.38 31.79
CA HIS A 94 13.59 -2.64 32.12
C HIS A 94 13.76 -3.83 33.07
N VAL A 95 12.97 -3.90 34.15
CA VAL A 95 13.05 -5.00 35.10
C VAL A 95 12.71 -6.32 34.40
N MET A 96 11.61 -6.38 33.65
CA MET A 96 11.19 -7.58 32.94
C MET A 96 12.24 -8.03 31.90
N ARG A 97 12.82 -7.10 31.14
CA ARG A 97 13.91 -7.39 30.20
C ARG A 97 15.11 -7.99 30.92
N ASN A 98 15.56 -7.37 32.01
CA ASN A 98 16.74 -7.83 32.76
C ASN A 98 16.53 -9.19 33.43
N LEU A 99 15.29 -9.54 33.76
CA LEU A 99 14.93 -10.89 34.25
C LEU A 99 14.94 -11.95 33.14
N GLY A 100 15.04 -11.58 31.86
CA GLY A 100 15.05 -12.53 30.75
C GLY A 100 13.66 -12.93 30.25
N LEU A 101 12.62 -12.17 30.58
CA LEU A 101 11.25 -12.47 30.12
C LEU A 101 11.13 -12.43 28.60
N ILE A 102 11.88 -11.58 27.90
CA ILE A 102 11.84 -11.52 26.42
C ILE A 102 12.33 -12.84 25.80
N ALA A 103 13.49 -13.34 26.22
CA ALA A 103 14.04 -14.59 25.69
C ALA A 103 13.12 -15.78 26.02
N THR A 104 12.58 -15.80 27.24
CA THR A 104 11.63 -16.82 27.69
C THR A 104 10.34 -16.78 26.87
N SER A 105 9.78 -15.60 26.61
CA SER A 105 8.60 -15.45 25.74
C SER A 105 8.83 -15.97 24.33
N VAL A 106 9.97 -15.63 23.71
CA VAL A 106 10.28 -16.10 22.36
C VAL A 106 10.46 -17.62 22.33
N HIS A 107 11.14 -18.19 23.32
CA HIS A 107 11.25 -19.64 23.43
C HIS A 107 9.89 -20.32 23.61
N LEU A 108 9.05 -19.79 24.50
CA LEU A 108 7.70 -20.32 24.76
C LEU A 108 6.85 -20.26 23.49
N ILE A 109 6.91 -19.18 22.71
CA ILE A 109 6.20 -19.09 21.43
C ILE A 109 6.65 -20.21 20.47
N LYS A 110 7.95 -20.52 20.41
CA LYS A 110 8.45 -21.66 19.61
C LYS A 110 7.88 -23.00 20.10
N VAL A 111 7.77 -23.18 21.42
CA VAL A 111 7.13 -24.39 22.01
C VAL A 111 5.65 -24.47 21.64
N LEU A 112 4.88 -23.38 21.77
CA LEU A 112 3.47 -23.34 21.37
C LEU A 112 3.27 -23.59 19.87
N HIS A 113 4.18 -23.07 19.04
CA HIS A 113 4.18 -23.34 17.62
C HIS A 113 4.43 -24.82 17.30
N GLY A 114 5.27 -25.52 18.07
CA GLY A 114 5.56 -26.95 17.89
C GLY A 114 4.42 -27.92 18.24
N ALA A 115 3.33 -27.44 18.85
CA ALA A 115 2.19 -28.28 19.21
C ALA A 115 1.48 -28.87 17.99
N GLN A 116 1.15 -30.17 18.01
CA GLN A 116 0.43 -30.84 16.92
C GLN A 116 -1.05 -30.40 16.82
N VAL A 117 -1.71 -30.18 17.97
CA VAL A 117 -3.12 -29.78 18.03
C VAL A 117 -3.22 -28.31 18.40
N LYS A 118 -3.87 -27.52 17.53
CA LYS A 118 -4.10 -26.08 17.73
C LYS A 118 -5.47 -25.82 18.32
N GLN A 119 -5.57 -25.95 19.64
CA GLN A 119 -6.78 -25.62 20.39
C GLN A 119 -6.83 -24.14 20.78
N GLU A 120 -8.02 -23.61 21.10
CA GLU A 120 -8.22 -22.18 21.37
C GLU A 120 -7.43 -21.67 22.58
N SER A 121 -7.23 -22.50 23.62
CA SER A 121 -6.38 -22.18 24.77
C SER A 121 -4.93 -21.92 24.35
N LEU A 122 -4.41 -22.70 23.39
CA LEU A 122 -3.08 -22.53 22.82
C LEU A 122 -2.97 -21.26 22.01
N LEU A 123 -3.93 -21.01 21.10
CA LEU A 123 -3.97 -19.79 20.30
C LEU A 123 -4.04 -18.56 21.20
N THR A 124 -4.82 -18.63 22.28
CA THR A 124 -4.92 -17.56 23.27
C THR A 124 -3.59 -17.30 23.98
N ALA A 125 -2.89 -18.34 24.45
CA ALA A 125 -1.57 -18.21 25.06
C ALA A 125 -0.54 -17.60 24.08
N PHE A 126 -0.56 -18.04 22.82
CA PHE A 126 0.32 -17.53 21.77
C PHE A 126 0.05 -16.03 21.51
N ARG A 127 -1.22 -15.68 21.26
CA ARG A 127 -1.65 -14.28 21.05
C ARG A 127 -1.22 -13.39 22.21
N CYS A 128 -1.45 -13.80 23.47
CA CYS A 128 -1.04 -13.03 24.65
C CYS A 128 0.48 -12.88 24.76
N SER A 129 1.25 -13.89 24.35
CA SER A 129 2.71 -13.84 24.32
C SER A 129 3.22 -12.76 23.34
N LEU A 130 2.67 -12.72 22.12
CA LEU A 130 3.02 -11.70 21.12
C LEU A 130 2.60 -10.29 21.57
N GLN A 131 1.42 -10.16 22.17
CA GLN A 131 0.96 -8.88 22.73
C GLN A 131 1.90 -8.35 23.82
N PHE A 132 2.40 -9.23 24.70
CA PHE A 132 3.41 -8.85 25.69
C PHE A 132 4.69 -8.35 25.01
N LEU A 133 5.19 -9.04 23.99
CA LEU A 133 6.39 -8.61 23.25
C LEU A 133 6.21 -7.23 22.60
N GLY A 134 5.04 -6.93 22.05
CA GLY A 134 4.75 -5.61 21.49
C GLY A 134 4.79 -4.51 22.55
N ASN A 135 4.16 -4.76 23.69
CA ASN A 135 4.05 -3.75 24.76
C ASN A 135 5.37 -3.52 25.50
N ILE A 136 6.18 -4.56 25.72
CA ILE A 136 7.50 -4.40 26.35
C ILE A 136 8.50 -3.68 25.44
N ALA A 137 8.31 -3.76 24.12
CA ALA A 137 9.12 -3.06 23.12
C ALA A 137 8.69 -1.61 22.89
N SER A 138 7.42 -1.29 23.18
CA SER A 138 6.85 0.03 22.88
C SER A 138 7.60 1.14 23.63
N GLY A 139 8.21 2.05 22.85
CA GLY A 139 9.02 3.15 23.37
C GLY A 139 10.33 2.75 24.05
N ASN A 140 10.78 1.49 23.93
CA ASN A 140 11.95 0.98 24.65
C ASN A 140 12.98 0.33 23.70
N GLY A 141 13.99 1.10 23.29
CA GLY A 141 15.02 0.67 22.34
C GLY A 141 15.80 -0.57 22.77
N ASP A 142 16.09 -0.73 24.06
CA ASP A 142 16.80 -1.90 24.56
C ASP A 142 15.95 -3.18 24.50
N SER A 143 14.65 -3.08 24.80
CA SER A 143 13.71 -4.19 24.65
C SER A 143 13.54 -4.54 23.16
N GLN A 144 13.43 -3.54 22.29
CA GLN A 144 13.42 -3.74 20.84
C GLN A 144 14.69 -4.45 20.36
N ASN A 145 15.86 -4.10 20.88
CA ASN A 145 17.16 -4.76 20.62
C ASN A 145 17.18 -6.21 21.12
N SER A 146 16.65 -6.45 22.31
CA SER A 146 16.58 -7.79 22.89
C SER A 146 15.67 -8.71 22.07
N ILE A 147 14.49 -8.20 21.65
CA ILE A 147 13.55 -8.95 20.81
C ILE A 147 14.16 -9.26 19.46
N TRP A 148 14.73 -8.26 18.77
CA TRP A 148 15.31 -8.47 17.44
C TRP A 148 16.37 -9.57 17.45
N LYS A 149 17.28 -9.55 18.44
CA LYS A 149 18.34 -10.55 18.59
C LYS A 149 17.85 -11.98 18.79
N CYS A 150 16.71 -12.20 19.43
CA CYS A 150 16.22 -13.56 19.72
C CYS A 150 15.08 -14.03 18.80
N ALA A 151 14.36 -13.09 18.17
CA ALA A 151 13.19 -13.38 17.34
C ALA A 151 13.49 -13.35 15.83
N PHE A 152 14.37 -12.47 15.36
CA PHE A 152 14.58 -12.27 13.94
C PHE A 152 15.59 -13.27 13.36
N PRO A 153 15.37 -13.83 12.16
CA PRO A 153 14.16 -13.73 11.32
C PRO A 153 13.08 -14.78 11.65
N ASP A 154 13.47 -15.89 12.29
CA ASP A 154 12.69 -17.14 12.35
C ASP A 154 11.30 -16.98 12.99
N LEU A 155 11.22 -16.27 14.11
CA LEU A 155 9.94 -16.08 14.81
C LEU A 155 8.95 -15.30 13.93
N PHE A 156 9.43 -14.25 13.27
CA PHE A 156 8.57 -13.43 12.42
C PHE A 156 8.08 -14.21 11.20
N LEU A 157 8.95 -14.98 10.54
CA LEU A 157 8.54 -15.85 9.42
C LEU A 157 7.51 -16.89 9.86
N THR A 158 7.73 -17.51 11.02
CA THR A 158 6.82 -18.50 11.60
C THR A 158 5.44 -17.91 11.88
N CYS A 159 5.39 -16.70 12.42
CA CYS A 159 4.14 -16.06 12.81
C CYS A 159 3.41 -15.37 11.63
N LEU A 160 4.13 -14.83 10.63
CA LEU A 160 3.55 -14.22 9.43
C LEU A 160 2.88 -15.24 8.49
N THR A 161 3.25 -16.51 8.61
CA THR A 161 2.68 -17.62 7.81
C THR A 161 1.64 -18.43 8.58
N TYR A 162 1.26 -17.96 9.77
CA TYR A 162 0.36 -18.68 10.65
C TYR A 162 -1.10 -18.51 10.20
N SER A 163 -1.95 -19.54 10.38
CA SER A 163 -3.34 -19.51 9.91
C SER A 163 -4.29 -18.65 10.77
N ASP A 164 -3.81 -18.15 11.91
CA ASP A 164 -4.60 -17.33 12.83
C ASP A 164 -4.31 -15.85 12.59
N GLU A 165 -5.28 -15.13 12.04
CA GLU A 165 -5.17 -13.71 11.68
C GLU A 165 -4.73 -12.84 12.87
N LYS A 166 -5.14 -13.17 14.10
CA LYS A 166 -4.71 -12.40 15.29
C LYS A 166 -3.24 -12.60 15.60
N ILE A 167 -2.70 -13.81 15.43
CA ILE A 167 -1.26 -14.08 15.56
C ILE A 167 -0.49 -13.30 14.50
N VAL A 168 -0.94 -13.31 13.24
CA VAL A 168 -0.33 -12.53 12.15
C VAL A 168 -0.35 -11.03 12.49
N ALA A 169 -1.50 -10.49 12.91
CA ALA A 169 -1.66 -9.10 13.30
C ALA A 169 -0.74 -8.69 14.47
N TYR A 170 -0.66 -9.50 15.52
CA TYR A 170 0.22 -9.21 16.67
C TYR A 170 1.70 -9.39 16.32
N CYS A 171 2.03 -10.29 15.40
CA CYS A 171 3.38 -10.40 14.85
C CYS A 171 3.77 -9.13 14.09
N CYS A 172 2.90 -8.62 13.20
CA CYS A 172 3.11 -7.36 12.51
C CYS A 172 3.27 -6.19 13.50
N MET A 173 2.49 -6.14 14.58
CA MET A 173 2.65 -5.14 15.64
C MET A 173 4.04 -5.21 16.30
N VAL A 174 4.53 -6.40 16.66
CA VAL A 174 5.86 -6.58 17.25
C VAL A 174 6.95 -6.16 16.25
N LEU A 175 6.81 -6.58 14.99
CA LEU A 175 7.74 -6.27 13.91
C LEU A 175 7.82 -4.76 13.67
N PHE A 176 6.68 -4.09 13.48
CA PHE A 176 6.57 -2.64 13.37
C PHE A 176 7.27 -1.93 14.52
N THR A 177 6.95 -2.31 15.76
CA THR A 177 7.52 -1.68 16.96
C THR A 177 9.04 -1.83 17.03
N CYS A 178 9.58 -2.90 16.45
CA CYS A 178 11.01 -3.17 16.42
C CYS A 178 11.71 -2.56 15.20
N LEU A 179 11.04 -2.24 14.10
CA LEU A 179 11.72 -1.73 12.91
C LEU A 179 12.27 -0.32 13.14
N ASN A 180 13.47 -0.08 12.63
CA ASN A 180 14.12 1.23 12.57
C ASN A 180 14.97 1.30 11.29
N SER A 181 15.62 2.43 11.03
CA SER A 181 16.38 2.64 9.80
C SER A 181 17.57 1.68 9.63
N GLU A 182 18.19 1.22 10.73
CA GLU A 182 19.28 0.23 10.68
C GLU A 182 18.74 -1.15 10.31
N ARG A 183 17.67 -1.59 10.98
CA ARG A 183 17.04 -2.90 10.76
C ARG A 183 16.39 -3.02 9.39
N VAL A 184 15.84 -1.93 8.86
CA VAL A 184 15.35 -1.90 7.47
C VAL A 184 16.48 -2.17 6.48
N ARG A 185 17.73 -1.73 6.77
CA ARG A 185 18.89 -2.10 5.95
C ARG A 185 19.27 -3.56 6.13
N GLU A 186 19.16 -4.13 7.33
CA GLU A 186 19.38 -5.58 7.55
C GLU A 186 18.39 -6.45 6.73
N LEU A 187 17.19 -5.93 6.42
CA LEU A 187 16.23 -6.63 5.54
C LEU A 187 16.70 -6.74 4.08
N LEU A 188 17.71 -5.97 3.65
CA LEU A 188 18.30 -6.08 2.31
C LEU A 188 19.10 -7.37 2.13
N ASP A 189 19.57 -7.95 3.23
CA ASP A 189 20.34 -9.19 3.16
C ASP A 189 19.48 -10.28 2.50
N PRO A 190 20.00 -11.03 1.49
CA PRO A 190 19.20 -11.98 0.75
C PRO A 190 18.47 -13.04 1.59
N GLY A 191 19.04 -13.42 2.75
CA GLY A 191 18.41 -14.35 3.69
C GLY A 191 17.27 -13.75 4.51
N ASN A 192 17.23 -12.42 4.64
CA ASN A 192 16.26 -11.68 5.44
C ASN A 192 15.09 -11.14 4.62
N LEU A 193 15.28 -11.01 3.29
CA LEU A 193 14.28 -10.48 2.35
C LEU A 193 12.94 -11.23 2.39
N THR A 194 12.94 -12.49 2.83
CA THR A 194 11.73 -13.29 3.01
C THR A 194 10.74 -12.68 4.00
N VAL A 195 11.20 -11.96 5.03
CA VAL A 195 10.32 -11.30 6.01
C VAL A 195 9.47 -10.20 5.36
N PRO A 196 10.05 -9.15 4.73
CA PRO A 196 9.25 -8.12 4.07
C PRO A 196 8.41 -8.63 2.89
N LEU A 197 8.83 -9.70 2.20
CA LEU A 197 7.98 -10.37 1.20
C LEU A 197 6.69 -10.93 1.84
N HIS A 198 6.80 -11.61 2.99
CA HIS A 198 5.62 -12.09 3.71
C HIS A 198 4.78 -10.95 4.28
N VAL A 199 5.37 -9.84 4.70
CA VAL A 199 4.60 -8.65 5.10
C VAL A 199 3.73 -8.13 3.95
N LEU A 200 4.26 -8.05 2.74
CA LEU A 200 3.48 -7.65 1.55
C LEU A 200 2.38 -8.65 1.21
N LYS A 201 2.64 -9.95 1.36
CA LYS A 201 1.62 -10.99 1.21
C LYS A 201 0.48 -10.82 2.22
N VAL A 202 0.81 -10.55 3.48
CA VAL A 202 -0.17 -10.26 4.54
C VAL A 202 -0.98 -8.99 4.20
N CYS A 203 -0.34 -7.91 3.72
CA CYS A 203 -1.07 -6.71 3.28
C CYS A 203 -2.10 -7.00 2.20
N ARG A 204 -1.82 -7.96 1.31
CA ARG A 204 -2.71 -8.36 0.22
C ARG A 204 -3.87 -9.24 0.71
N GLU A 205 -3.58 -10.19 1.60
CA GLU A 205 -4.53 -11.24 2.02
C GLU A 205 -5.40 -10.82 3.22
N GLU A 206 -4.86 -10.01 4.14
CA GLU A 206 -5.52 -9.65 5.40
C GLU A 206 -5.78 -8.13 5.49
N LEU A 207 -6.87 -7.70 4.87
CA LEU A 207 -7.30 -6.29 4.76
C LEU A 207 -7.54 -5.57 6.10
N GLU A 208 -7.56 -6.27 7.23
CA GLU A 208 -7.81 -5.70 8.56
C GLU A 208 -6.53 -5.36 9.36
N THR A 209 -5.35 -5.81 8.92
CA THR A 209 -4.11 -5.61 9.72
C THR A 209 -3.46 -4.25 9.45
N GLU A 210 -3.90 -3.22 10.17
CA GLU A 210 -3.31 -1.86 10.09
C GLU A 210 -1.77 -1.86 10.25
N TRP A 211 -1.22 -2.81 11.02
CA TRP A 211 0.22 -2.94 11.23
C TRP A 211 1.02 -3.33 10.00
N SER A 212 0.50 -4.21 9.13
CA SER A 212 1.23 -4.63 7.94
C SER A 212 1.37 -3.45 6.97
N PHE A 213 0.27 -2.69 6.78
CA PHE A 213 0.24 -1.43 6.06
C PHE A 213 1.28 -0.45 6.63
N LEU A 214 1.27 -0.22 7.94
CA LEU A 214 2.21 0.70 8.61
C LEU A 214 3.69 0.25 8.48
N ILE A 215 3.98 -1.05 8.50
CA ILE A 215 5.34 -1.55 8.23
C ILE A 215 5.79 -1.09 6.84
N VAL A 216 4.95 -1.30 5.82
CA VAL A 216 5.30 -0.92 4.46
C VAL A 216 5.45 0.60 4.35
N THR A 217 4.44 1.37 4.74
CA THR A 217 4.42 2.82 4.52
C THR A 217 5.41 3.60 5.37
N ASP A 218 5.62 3.18 6.62
CA ASP A 218 6.40 3.95 7.59
C ASP A 218 7.84 3.44 7.77
N HIS A 219 8.15 2.23 7.27
CA HIS A 219 9.49 1.65 7.32
C HIS A 219 10.03 1.23 5.96
N LEU A 220 9.37 0.32 5.24
CA LEU A 220 9.96 -0.28 4.02
C LEU A 220 10.11 0.75 2.90
N LEU A 221 9.10 1.59 2.68
CA LEU A 221 9.14 2.65 1.67
C LEU A 221 10.19 3.73 1.96
N LYS A 222 10.76 3.78 3.18
CA LYS A 222 11.88 4.69 3.48
C LYS A 222 13.23 4.24 2.91
N CYS A 223 13.31 3.03 2.35
CA CYS A 223 14.53 2.48 1.75
C CYS A 223 14.30 2.09 0.27
N PRO A 224 14.70 2.95 -0.69
CA PRO A 224 14.57 2.68 -2.12
C PRO A 224 15.24 1.39 -2.59
N GLU A 225 16.40 1.07 -2.04
CA GLU A 225 17.14 -0.16 -2.32
C GLU A 225 16.31 -1.40 -1.97
N LEU A 226 15.60 -1.35 -0.83
CA LEU A 226 14.78 -2.46 -0.38
C LEU A 226 13.55 -2.61 -1.27
N VAL A 227 12.89 -1.52 -1.62
CA VAL A 227 11.76 -1.54 -2.55
C VAL A 227 12.17 -2.12 -3.90
N LYS A 228 13.34 -1.75 -4.44
CA LYS A 228 13.89 -2.34 -5.68
C LYS A 228 14.14 -3.84 -5.54
N ALA A 229 14.78 -4.26 -4.45
CA ALA A 229 15.08 -5.67 -4.19
C ALA A 229 13.79 -6.51 -4.04
N LEU A 230 12.79 -5.97 -3.34
CA LEU A 230 11.47 -6.58 -3.22
C LEU A 230 10.80 -6.68 -4.58
N TYR A 231 10.67 -5.58 -5.31
CA TYR A 231 9.98 -5.55 -6.60
C TYR A 231 10.53 -6.57 -7.62
N ALA A 232 11.85 -6.83 -7.59
CA ALA A 232 12.49 -7.85 -8.41
C ALA A 232 12.05 -9.30 -8.06
N LYS A 233 11.64 -9.55 -6.82
CA LYS A 233 11.22 -10.87 -6.31
C LYS A 233 9.71 -11.08 -6.26
N LEU A 234 8.93 -10.00 -6.25
CA LEU A 234 7.47 -10.05 -6.19
C LEU A 234 6.85 -10.61 -7.49
N SER A 235 5.76 -11.35 -7.33
CA SER A 235 4.82 -11.65 -8.41
C SER A 235 4.14 -10.37 -8.92
N ASN A 236 3.49 -10.43 -10.08
CA ASN A 236 2.81 -9.26 -10.63
C ASN A 236 1.65 -8.79 -9.74
N GLN A 237 0.90 -9.71 -9.12
CA GLN A 237 -0.15 -9.34 -8.17
C GLN A 237 0.40 -8.61 -6.94
N GLU A 238 1.51 -9.09 -6.36
CA GLU A 238 2.12 -8.41 -5.21
C GLU A 238 2.78 -7.08 -5.62
N ARG A 239 3.27 -6.94 -6.86
CA ARG A 239 3.71 -5.65 -7.41
C ARG A 239 2.56 -4.65 -7.47
N VAL A 240 1.37 -5.08 -7.90
CA VAL A 240 0.17 -4.22 -7.87
C VAL A 240 -0.12 -3.76 -6.44
N THR A 241 -0.13 -4.67 -5.46
CA THR A 241 -0.32 -4.31 -4.04
C THR A 241 0.72 -3.30 -3.56
N LEU A 242 2.01 -3.50 -3.88
CA LEU A 242 3.06 -2.55 -3.51
C LEU A 242 2.84 -1.16 -4.13
N LEU A 243 2.44 -1.10 -5.41
CA LEU A 243 2.14 0.15 -6.10
C LEU A 243 0.91 0.86 -5.50
N GLU A 244 -0.11 0.11 -5.09
CA GLU A 244 -1.28 0.65 -4.39
C GLU A 244 -0.93 1.22 -3.02
N LEU A 245 -0.02 0.58 -2.27
CA LEU A 245 0.50 1.10 -1.01
C LEU A 245 1.34 2.37 -1.22
N ILE A 246 2.16 2.43 -2.27
CA ILE A 246 2.92 3.63 -2.65
C ILE A 246 1.96 4.77 -3.00
N MET A 247 0.94 4.49 -3.82
CA MET A 247 -0.08 5.47 -4.22
C MET A 247 -0.84 5.98 -2.99
N ALA A 248 -1.29 5.08 -2.10
CA ALA A 248 -1.96 5.46 -0.85
C ALA A 248 -1.09 6.40 0.00
N LYS A 249 0.23 6.16 0.07
CA LYS A 249 1.17 6.99 0.81
C LYS A 249 1.36 8.38 0.20
N ILE A 250 1.44 8.47 -1.13
CA ILE A 250 1.62 9.75 -1.84
C ILE A 250 0.34 10.60 -1.80
N SER A 251 -0.83 9.96 -1.84
CA SER A 251 -2.13 10.62 -1.74
C SER A 251 -2.56 10.99 -0.31
N GLU A 252 -1.70 10.74 0.70
CA GLU A 252 -1.98 11.19 2.07
C GLU A 252 -2.13 12.71 2.14
N LYS A 253 -3.08 13.18 2.95
CA LYS A 253 -3.35 14.63 3.11
C LYS A 253 -2.20 15.40 3.76
N ASN A 254 -1.32 14.69 4.45
CA ASN A 254 -0.17 15.30 5.09
C ASN A 254 0.94 15.44 4.05
N PRO A 255 1.51 16.64 3.86
CA PRO A 255 2.63 16.80 2.96
C PRO A 255 3.81 15.94 3.44
N LEU A 256 4.51 15.30 2.49
CA LEU A 256 5.75 14.59 2.76
C LEU A 256 6.76 15.55 3.39
N THR A 257 7.54 15.05 4.34
CA THR A 257 8.72 15.76 4.85
C THR A 257 9.80 15.86 3.76
N ASN A 258 10.77 16.77 3.91
CA ASN A 258 11.86 16.91 2.93
C ASN A 258 12.68 15.61 2.76
N GLU A 259 12.90 14.87 3.85
CA GLU A 259 13.60 13.59 3.81
C GLU A 259 12.80 12.53 3.05
N GLU A 260 11.49 12.44 3.31
CA GLU A 260 10.60 11.54 2.55
C GLU A 260 10.53 11.95 1.08
N MET A 261 10.49 13.24 0.77
CA MET A 261 10.49 13.72 -0.61
C MET A 261 11.69 13.19 -1.38
N ILE A 262 12.91 13.31 -0.83
CA ILE A 262 14.14 12.79 -1.46
C ILE A 262 14.05 11.29 -1.71
N VAL A 263 13.51 10.53 -0.75
CA VAL A 263 13.29 9.08 -0.91
C VAL A 263 12.32 8.79 -2.05
N PHE A 264 11.21 9.53 -2.12
CA PHE A 264 10.21 9.34 -3.16
C PHE A 264 10.67 9.78 -4.55
N LEU A 265 11.61 10.72 -4.68
CA LEU A 265 12.26 10.99 -5.97
C LEU A 265 13.01 9.76 -6.50
N ARG A 266 13.69 9.01 -5.62
CA ARG A 266 14.39 7.77 -5.99
C ARG A 266 13.43 6.63 -6.34
N HIS A 267 12.25 6.62 -5.73
CA HIS A 267 11.15 5.73 -6.14
C HIS A 267 10.61 6.14 -7.50
N ALA A 268 10.42 7.43 -7.75
CA ALA A 268 9.95 7.96 -9.03
C ALA A 268 10.88 7.54 -10.18
N ASP A 269 12.20 7.66 -10.00
CA ASP A 269 13.21 7.17 -10.98
C ASP A 269 13.01 5.69 -11.30
N PHE A 270 12.85 4.87 -10.27
CA PHE A 270 12.70 3.42 -10.41
C PHE A 270 11.40 3.04 -11.11
N LEU A 271 10.28 3.62 -10.68
CA LEU A 271 8.95 3.31 -11.19
C LEU A 271 8.79 3.81 -12.63
N ALA A 272 9.35 4.98 -12.95
CA ALA A 272 9.39 5.47 -14.32
C ALA A 272 10.23 4.55 -15.22
N GLY A 273 11.42 4.11 -14.78
CA GLY A 273 12.20 3.11 -15.51
C GLY A 273 11.41 1.81 -15.75
N CYS A 274 10.74 1.29 -14.72
CA CYS A 274 9.86 0.12 -14.86
C CYS A 274 8.71 0.34 -15.85
N PHE A 275 8.10 1.54 -15.85
CA PHE A 275 7.05 1.88 -16.81
C PHE A 275 7.60 1.94 -18.24
N GLN A 276 8.77 2.56 -18.44
CA GLN A 276 9.44 2.66 -19.74
C GLN A 276 9.77 1.28 -20.33
N GLU A 277 10.19 0.33 -19.49
CA GLU A 277 10.49 -1.04 -19.91
C GLU A 277 9.24 -1.86 -20.27
N LYS A 278 8.09 -1.57 -19.63
CA LYS A 278 6.91 -2.47 -19.67
C LYS A 278 5.66 -1.86 -20.29
N CYS A 279 5.65 -0.58 -20.66
CA CYS A 279 4.47 0.15 -21.11
C CYS A 279 3.67 -0.56 -22.22
N GLN A 280 4.34 -1.32 -23.08
CA GLN A 280 3.73 -2.05 -24.19
C GLN A 280 2.94 -3.30 -23.76
N ALA A 281 3.14 -3.83 -22.54
CA ALA A 281 2.39 -4.98 -22.04
C ALA A 281 0.86 -4.75 -22.07
N VAL A 282 0.43 -3.49 -21.92
CA VAL A 282 -0.98 -3.09 -21.98
C VAL A 282 -1.64 -3.40 -23.34
N LEU A 283 -0.86 -3.48 -24.42
CA LEU A 283 -1.38 -3.80 -25.76
C LEU A 283 -1.85 -5.25 -25.87
N LYS A 284 -1.45 -6.14 -24.97
CA LYS A 284 -1.99 -7.51 -24.90
C LYS A 284 -3.49 -7.52 -24.54
N LEU A 285 -3.98 -6.45 -23.90
CA LEU A 285 -5.38 -6.30 -23.50
C LEU A 285 -6.35 -6.05 -24.67
N THR A 286 -5.89 -6.08 -25.92
CA THR A 286 -6.77 -5.90 -27.09
C THR A 286 -7.77 -7.05 -27.28
N SER A 287 -7.52 -8.21 -26.68
CA SER A 287 -8.43 -9.37 -26.70
C SER A 287 -9.20 -9.50 -25.39
N ALA A 288 -10.49 -9.83 -25.48
CA ALA A 288 -11.35 -10.02 -24.30
C ALA A 288 -10.89 -11.15 -23.36
N THR A 289 -10.09 -12.10 -23.84
CA THR A 289 -9.51 -13.19 -23.05
C THR A 289 -8.35 -12.77 -22.15
N ASP A 290 -7.75 -11.61 -22.42
CA ASP A 290 -6.49 -11.17 -21.80
C ASP A 290 -6.71 -10.07 -20.75
N ALA A 291 -7.95 -9.79 -20.36
CA ALA A 291 -8.32 -8.78 -19.36
C ALA A 291 -7.64 -8.95 -17.98
N GLN A 292 -7.06 -10.12 -17.71
CA GLN A 292 -6.36 -10.48 -16.48
C GLN A 292 -4.83 -10.61 -16.68
N ASP A 293 -4.27 -10.10 -17.79
CA ASP A 293 -2.82 -10.09 -17.99
C ASP A 293 -2.14 -9.29 -16.86
N GLU A 294 -1.50 -10.01 -15.94
CA GLU A 294 -0.99 -9.41 -14.72
C GLU A 294 0.14 -8.40 -14.99
N GLU A 295 0.88 -8.54 -16.09
CA GLU A 295 1.94 -7.60 -16.47
C GLU A 295 1.35 -6.27 -16.96
N ALA A 296 0.24 -6.32 -17.71
CA ALA A 296 -0.53 -5.16 -18.09
C ALA A 296 -1.12 -4.45 -16.87
N LEU A 297 -1.62 -5.19 -15.87
CA LEU A 297 -2.12 -4.61 -14.60
C LEU A 297 -1.03 -3.84 -13.85
N VAL A 298 0.17 -4.42 -13.75
CA VAL A 298 1.33 -3.73 -13.15
C VAL A 298 1.65 -2.44 -13.92
N THR A 299 1.61 -2.48 -15.25
CA THR A 299 1.88 -1.32 -16.11
C THR A 299 0.86 -0.20 -15.92
N ILE A 300 -0.43 -0.54 -15.85
CA ILE A 300 -1.51 0.42 -15.56
C ILE A 300 -1.27 1.07 -14.19
N ARG A 301 -0.97 0.27 -13.16
CA ARG A 301 -0.70 0.79 -11.82
C ARG A 301 0.57 1.66 -11.73
N LEU A 302 1.60 1.34 -12.51
CA LEU A 302 2.78 2.21 -12.61
C LEU A 302 2.40 3.59 -13.16
N LEU A 303 1.58 3.64 -14.22
CA LEU A 303 1.07 4.89 -14.77
C LEU A 303 0.23 5.67 -13.76
N ASP A 304 -0.64 4.98 -13.01
CA ASP A 304 -1.47 5.59 -11.96
C ASP A 304 -0.60 6.30 -10.91
N VAL A 305 0.44 5.62 -10.42
CA VAL A 305 1.38 6.18 -9.44
C VAL A 305 2.16 7.37 -10.01
N LEU A 306 2.65 7.28 -11.25
CA LEU A 306 3.38 8.38 -11.90
C LEU A 306 2.50 9.62 -12.10
N CYS A 307 1.22 9.42 -12.44
CA CYS A 307 0.27 10.52 -12.52
C CYS A 307 0.04 11.20 -11.16
N GLU A 308 -0.06 10.41 -10.09
CA GLU A 308 -0.22 10.95 -8.74
C GLU A 308 1.03 11.74 -8.32
N MET A 309 2.22 11.19 -8.58
CA MET A 309 3.49 11.87 -8.30
C MET A 309 3.61 13.19 -9.07
N THR A 310 3.28 13.21 -10.37
CA THR A 310 3.33 14.43 -11.18
C THR A 310 2.24 15.45 -10.85
N SER A 311 1.21 15.05 -10.10
CA SER A 311 0.21 15.99 -9.58
C SER A 311 0.69 16.75 -8.34
N ASN A 312 1.83 16.34 -7.76
CA ASN A 312 2.47 16.98 -6.62
C ASN A 312 3.65 17.87 -7.08
N ASN A 313 3.60 19.17 -6.76
CA ASN A 313 4.62 20.14 -7.15
C ASN A 313 6.05 19.74 -6.71
N GLY A 314 6.22 19.00 -5.61
CA GLY A 314 7.54 18.63 -5.11
C GLY A 314 8.26 17.56 -5.93
N GLN A 315 7.51 16.72 -6.67
CA GLN A 315 8.07 15.63 -7.50
C GLN A 315 8.03 15.96 -8.99
N LEU A 316 7.17 16.92 -9.38
CA LEU A 316 6.94 17.27 -10.76
C LEU A 316 8.22 17.68 -11.49
N GLU A 317 9.00 18.62 -10.96
CA GLU A 317 10.21 19.12 -11.66
C GLU A 317 11.23 18.01 -11.92
N HIS A 318 11.37 17.07 -10.98
CA HIS A 318 12.24 15.90 -11.14
C HIS A 318 11.74 14.96 -12.23
N LEU A 319 10.44 14.64 -12.24
CA LEU A 319 9.83 13.79 -13.27
C LEU A 319 9.81 14.45 -14.65
N GLN A 320 9.70 15.78 -14.71
CA GLN A 320 9.80 16.54 -15.96
C GLN A 320 11.17 16.44 -16.62
N ALA A 321 12.24 16.34 -15.81
CA ALA A 321 13.61 16.20 -16.29
C ALA A 321 14.02 14.74 -16.55
N LEU A 322 13.14 13.77 -16.27
CA LEU A 322 13.50 12.36 -16.36
C LEU A 322 13.58 11.89 -17.83
N PRO A 323 14.75 11.40 -18.29
CA PRO A 323 14.95 11.07 -19.70
C PRO A 323 14.02 9.96 -20.21
N GLY A 324 13.36 10.22 -21.33
CA GLY A 324 12.56 9.22 -22.05
C GLY A 324 11.16 8.97 -21.47
N LEU A 325 10.82 9.50 -20.29
CA LEU A 325 9.51 9.28 -19.68
C LEU A 325 8.39 9.89 -20.54
N LEU A 326 8.59 11.12 -20.99
CA LEU A 326 7.63 11.84 -21.84
C LEU A 326 7.45 11.14 -23.19
N GLU A 327 8.55 10.79 -23.85
CA GLU A 327 8.54 10.05 -25.12
C GLU A 327 7.78 8.73 -24.98
N THR A 328 8.08 7.97 -23.92
CA THR A 328 7.41 6.71 -23.63
C THR A 328 5.90 6.89 -23.46
N ALA A 329 5.47 7.93 -22.72
CA ALA A 329 4.05 8.20 -22.53
C ALA A 329 3.34 8.55 -23.86
N VAL A 330 3.97 9.39 -24.70
CA VAL A 330 3.45 9.76 -26.03
C VAL A 330 3.38 8.55 -26.96
N ASP A 331 4.43 7.73 -27.01
CA ASP A 331 4.48 6.54 -27.86
C ASP A 331 3.47 5.48 -27.40
N THR A 332 3.30 5.29 -26.10
CA THR A 332 2.29 4.38 -25.55
C THR A 332 0.88 4.86 -25.89
N LEU A 333 0.62 6.17 -25.83
CA LEU A 333 -0.65 6.75 -26.26
C LEU A 333 -0.89 6.51 -27.76
N ARG A 334 0.15 6.66 -28.59
CA ARG A 334 0.06 6.43 -30.03
C ARG A 334 -0.28 4.97 -30.33
N LEU A 335 0.41 4.03 -29.69
CA LEU A 335 0.21 2.60 -29.92
C LEU A 335 -1.18 2.14 -29.47
N THR A 336 -1.66 2.61 -28.30
CA THR A 336 -3.02 2.29 -27.82
C THR A 336 -4.09 2.92 -28.71
N HIS A 337 -3.91 4.16 -29.15
CA HIS A 337 -4.81 4.83 -30.10
C HIS A 337 -4.87 4.09 -31.46
N LEU A 338 -3.72 3.68 -31.98
CA LEU A 338 -3.64 2.92 -33.22
C LEU A 338 -4.32 1.56 -33.10
N ALA A 339 -4.08 0.84 -32.00
CA ALA A 339 -4.73 -0.44 -31.72
C ALA A 339 -6.26 -0.29 -31.71
N GLY A 340 -6.79 0.75 -31.07
CA GLY A 340 -8.23 1.03 -31.04
C GLY A 340 -8.84 1.40 -32.41
N LYS A 341 -8.03 1.94 -33.35
CA LYS A 341 -8.44 2.26 -34.73
C LYS A 341 -8.35 1.06 -35.69
N GLN A 342 -7.44 0.11 -35.45
CA GLN A 342 -7.18 -1.03 -36.34
C GLN A 342 -8.22 -2.14 -36.18
N ALA A 343 -8.67 -2.39 -34.96
CA ALA A 343 -9.66 -3.41 -34.64
C ALA A 343 -10.50 -2.96 -33.45
N VAL A 344 -11.73 -3.49 -33.35
CA VAL A 344 -12.59 -3.24 -32.19
C VAL A 344 -11.99 -3.96 -30.97
N ASN A 345 -11.63 -3.19 -29.95
CA ASN A 345 -11.06 -3.67 -28.68
C ASN A 345 -11.29 -2.64 -27.56
N ILE A 346 -10.69 -2.86 -26.39
CA ILE A 346 -10.84 -1.98 -25.22
C ILE A 346 -10.35 -0.53 -25.44
N PHE A 347 -9.44 -0.30 -26.38
CA PHE A 347 -8.94 1.05 -26.70
C PHE A 347 -9.77 1.77 -27.76
N THR A 348 -10.74 1.08 -28.38
CA THR A 348 -11.70 1.68 -29.31
C THR A 348 -12.59 2.66 -28.55
N ALA A 349 -12.72 3.88 -29.09
CA ALA A 349 -13.58 4.89 -28.51
C ALA A 349 -15.05 4.42 -28.57
N THR A 350 -15.72 4.46 -27.41
CA THR A 350 -17.12 4.00 -27.30
C THR A 350 -18.00 5.16 -26.83
N HIS A 351 -19.20 5.25 -27.41
CA HIS A 351 -20.21 6.28 -27.11
C HIS A 351 -21.54 5.66 -26.64
N ALA A 352 -21.45 4.49 -26.03
CA ALA A 352 -22.62 3.78 -25.54
C ALA A 352 -23.12 4.50 -24.28
N MET A 353 -24.09 5.39 -24.47
CA MET A 353 -24.97 5.92 -23.41
C MET A 353 -25.89 4.81 -22.84
N THR A 354 -25.40 3.58 -22.70
CA THR A 354 -26.07 2.52 -21.99
C THR A 354 -25.79 2.77 -20.52
N GLY A 355 -26.74 3.37 -19.81
CA GLY A 355 -26.74 3.45 -18.33
C GLY A 355 -26.86 2.07 -17.65
N GLN A 356 -26.31 1.04 -18.26
CA GLN A 356 -26.35 -0.35 -17.83
C GLN A 356 -24.95 -0.93 -18.02
N GLU A 357 -24.33 -1.21 -16.87
CA GLU A 357 -23.04 -1.87 -16.63
C GLU A 357 -21.80 -0.97 -16.72
N GLU A 358 -21.21 -0.66 -15.56
CA GLU A 358 -19.83 -0.17 -15.46
C GLU A 358 -18.93 -1.17 -16.19
N ILE A 359 -18.24 -0.73 -17.24
CA ILE A 359 -17.21 -1.53 -17.91
C ILE A 359 -16.10 -1.78 -16.89
N SER A 360 -16.09 -2.96 -16.27
CA SER A 360 -15.10 -3.36 -15.26
C SER A 360 -13.84 -3.95 -15.92
N HIS A 361 -13.23 -3.19 -16.82
CA HIS A 361 -11.97 -3.59 -17.44
C HIS A 361 -10.79 -2.80 -16.84
N PRO A 362 -9.66 -3.44 -16.47
CA PRO A 362 -8.53 -2.76 -15.84
C PRO A 362 -7.90 -1.64 -16.68
N ALA A 363 -7.98 -1.75 -18.01
CA ALA A 363 -7.53 -0.71 -18.95
C ALA A 363 -8.46 0.51 -19.09
N VAL A 364 -9.63 0.52 -18.44
CA VAL A 364 -10.52 1.69 -18.46
C VAL A 364 -9.78 2.90 -17.88
N GLY A 365 -9.83 4.03 -18.60
CA GLY A 365 -9.13 5.25 -18.22
C GLY A 365 -7.64 5.29 -18.57
N PHE A 366 -7.08 4.24 -19.18
CA PHE A 366 -5.65 4.18 -19.47
C PHE A 366 -5.18 5.30 -20.41
N LYS A 367 -5.91 5.58 -21.51
CA LYS A 367 -5.56 6.71 -22.40
C LYS A 367 -5.71 8.05 -21.67
N SER A 368 -6.76 8.21 -20.86
CA SER A 368 -6.95 9.40 -20.01
C SER A 368 -5.74 9.64 -19.10
N HIS A 369 -5.22 8.61 -18.46
CA HIS A 369 -4.06 8.72 -17.57
C HIS A 369 -2.76 9.00 -18.34
N LEU A 370 -2.57 8.44 -19.54
CA LEU A 370 -1.43 8.81 -20.39
C LEU A 370 -1.47 10.30 -20.77
N ILE A 371 -2.63 10.80 -21.19
CA ILE A 371 -2.81 12.21 -21.53
C ILE A 371 -2.62 13.09 -20.29
N ARG A 372 -3.11 12.66 -19.11
CA ARG A 372 -2.84 13.32 -17.83
C ARG A 372 -1.36 13.43 -17.53
N LEU A 373 -0.61 12.32 -17.64
CA LEU A 373 0.83 12.30 -17.40
C LEU A 373 1.55 13.26 -18.37
N ILE A 374 1.25 13.19 -19.67
CA ILE A 374 1.83 14.09 -20.68
C ILE A 374 1.53 15.56 -20.35
N GLY A 375 0.26 15.86 -20.02
CA GLY A 375 -0.17 17.21 -19.64
C GLY A 375 0.56 17.72 -18.42
N ASN A 376 0.69 16.91 -17.37
CA ASN A 376 1.43 17.26 -16.15
C ASN A 376 2.91 17.53 -16.48
N LEU A 377 3.58 16.65 -17.22
CA LEU A 377 4.98 16.80 -17.60
C LEU A 377 5.26 18.04 -18.46
N CYS A 378 4.25 18.57 -19.17
CA CYS A 378 4.37 19.80 -19.96
C CYS A 378 4.06 21.08 -19.17
N TYR A 379 3.54 20.97 -17.93
CA TYR A 379 3.14 22.13 -17.15
C TYR A 379 4.34 23.06 -16.87
N LYS A 380 4.32 24.26 -17.44
CA LYS A 380 5.39 25.27 -17.34
C LYS A 380 6.79 24.76 -17.75
N ASN A 381 6.87 23.71 -18.54
CA ASN A 381 8.13 23.13 -18.99
C ASN A 381 8.24 23.22 -20.52
N LYS A 382 8.92 24.26 -21.00
CA LYS A 382 9.03 24.56 -22.44
C LYS A 382 9.72 23.45 -23.23
N GLU A 383 10.73 22.82 -22.65
CA GLU A 383 11.45 21.70 -23.28
C GLU A 383 10.50 20.52 -23.56
N ASN A 384 9.69 20.13 -22.57
CA ASN A 384 8.70 19.08 -22.73
C ASN A 384 7.57 19.49 -23.70
N GLN A 385 7.13 20.75 -23.66
CA GLN A 385 6.15 21.26 -24.63
C GLN A 385 6.64 21.15 -26.08
N ASP A 386 7.88 21.57 -26.32
CA ASP A 386 8.50 21.52 -27.66
C ASP A 386 8.76 20.07 -28.08
N LYS A 387 9.10 19.20 -27.11
CA LYS A 387 9.29 17.77 -27.36
C LYS A 387 8.01 17.07 -27.78
N VAL A 388 6.87 17.31 -27.10
CA VAL A 388 5.58 16.75 -27.52
C VAL A 388 5.21 17.20 -28.93
N CYS A 389 5.51 18.45 -29.28
CA CYS A 389 5.30 18.97 -30.63
C CYS A 389 6.15 18.23 -31.67
N GLN A 390 7.44 17.98 -31.39
CA GLN A 390 8.33 17.21 -32.27
C GLN A 390 7.91 15.75 -32.45
N LEU A 391 7.19 15.19 -31.48
CA LEU A 391 6.66 13.83 -31.53
C LEU A 391 5.29 13.75 -32.18
N ASP A 392 4.77 14.80 -32.83
CA ASP A 392 3.37 14.83 -33.34
C ASP A 392 2.34 14.48 -32.24
N GLY A 393 2.63 14.86 -30.99
CA GLY A 393 1.79 14.54 -29.85
C GLY A 393 0.56 15.45 -29.74
N ILE A 394 0.63 16.69 -30.24
CA ILE A 394 -0.52 17.63 -30.22
C ILE A 394 -1.69 17.08 -31.04
N PRO A 395 -1.54 16.70 -32.33
CA PRO A 395 -2.62 16.07 -33.08
C PRO A 395 -3.14 14.79 -32.44
N LEU A 396 -2.24 13.96 -31.89
CA LEU A 396 -2.60 12.71 -31.21
C LEU A 396 -3.49 12.94 -29.97
N ILE A 397 -3.19 13.97 -29.17
CA ILE A 397 -4.02 14.34 -28.02
C ILE A 397 -5.37 14.90 -28.47
N LEU A 398 -5.39 15.75 -29.50
CA LEU A 398 -6.63 16.31 -30.04
C LEU A 398 -7.56 15.23 -30.60
N ASP A 399 -7.00 14.18 -31.20
CA ASP A 399 -7.71 12.98 -31.67
C ASP A 399 -8.46 12.23 -30.53
N ASN A 400 -8.10 12.48 -29.27
CA ASN A 400 -8.72 11.87 -28.09
C ASN A 400 -9.71 12.83 -27.37
N CYS A 401 -10.08 13.97 -27.97
CA CYS A 401 -11.04 14.93 -27.40
C CYS A 401 -12.53 14.51 -27.50
N SER A 402 -12.82 13.37 -28.14
CA SER A 402 -14.18 12.82 -28.19
C SER A 402 -14.58 12.18 -26.86
N ILE A 403 -15.89 12.07 -26.60
CA ILE A 403 -16.39 11.31 -25.44
C ILE A 403 -15.97 9.85 -25.62
N ASP A 404 -15.44 9.20 -24.59
CA ASP A 404 -15.04 7.80 -24.66
C ASP A 404 -15.40 7.12 -23.33
N ASP A 405 -16.38 6.23 -23.34
CA ASP A 405 -16.84 5.55 -22.12
C ASP A 405 -15.76 4.62 -21.54
N ASN A 406 -14.86 4.10 -22.39
CA ASN A 406 -13.68 3.34 -21.95
C ASN A 406 -12.60 4.24 -21.35
N ASN A 407 -12.68 5.57 -21.55
CA ASN A 407 -11.70 6.53 -21.05
C ASN A 407 -12.40 7.71 -20.38
N PRO A 408 -12.91 7.51 -19.15
CA PRO A 408 -13.54 8.57 -18.38
C PRO A 408 -12.65 9.82 -18.31
N PHE A 409 -13.28 10.98 -18.47
CA PHE A 409 -12.64 12.29 -18.45
C PHE A 409 -11.55 12.54 -19.52
N VAL A 410 -11.45 11.72 -20.57
CA VAL A 410 -10.40 11.87 -21.59
C VAL A 410 -10.38 13.26 -22.22
N ASN A 411 -11.56 13.83 -22.51
CA ASN A 411 -11.69 15.18 -23.06
C ASN A 411 -11.13 16.23 -22.07
N GLN A 412 -11.48 16.15 -20.79
CA GLN A 412 -10.97 17.09 -19.77
C GLN A 412 -9.45 17.01 -19.65
N TRP A 413 -8.87 15.82 -19.68
CA TRP A 413 -7.42 15.64 -19.66
C TRP A 413 -6.77 16.13 -20.95
N ALA A 414 -7.39 15.93 -22.11
CA ALA A 414 -6.91 16.44 -23.39
C ALA A 414 -6.90 17.97 -23.41
N VAL A 415 -8.00 18.62 -23.00
CA VAL A 415 -8.07 20.09 -22.87
C VAL A 415 -7.01 20.61 -21.90
N TYR A 416 -6.84 19.94 -20.76
CA TYR A 416 -5.80 20.29 -19.77
C TYR A 416 -4.39 20.17 -20.38
N ALA A 417 -4.09 19.07 -21.07
CA ALA A 417 -2.81 18.85 -21.71
C ALA A 417 -2.54 19.88 -22.81
N ILE A 418 -3.52 20.18 -23.67
CA ILE A 418 -3.39 21.20 -24.73
C ILE A 418 -3.17 22.59 -24.15
N ARG A 419 -3.87 22.95 -23.07
CA ARG A 419 -3.61 24.19 -22.34
C ARG A 419 -2.15 24.25 -21.90
N ASN A 420 -1.65 23.21 -21.24
CA ASN A 420 -0.27 23.18 -20.74
C ASN A 420 0.76 23.20 -21.90
N LEU A 421 0.45 22.58 -23.04
CA LEU A 421 1.28 22.56 -24.24
C LEU A 421 1.37 23.91 -24.95
N THR A 422 0.35 24.76 -24.81
CA THR A 422 0.24 26.06 -25.46
C THR A 422 0.55 27.23 -24.53
N GLU A 423 0.59 27.01 -23.22
CA GLU A 423 0.91 28.02 -22.22
C GLU A 423 2.32 28.59 -22.47
N GLN A 424 2.38 29.86 -22.87
CA GLN A 424 3.61 30.58 -23.22
C GLN A 424 4.43 29.92 -24.35
N ASN A 425 3.76 29.20 -25.26
CA ASN A 425 4.37 28.54 -26.40
C ASN A 425 3.68 28.92 -27.72
N GLU A 426 4.13 30.02 -28.32
CA GLU A 426 3.59 30.57 -29.57
C GLU A 426 3.66 29.57 -30.73
N ARG A 427 4.76 28.81 -30.86
CA ARG A 427 4.90 27.79 -31.89
C ARG A 427 3.81 26.73 -31.81
N ASN A 428 3.50 26.25 -30.61
CA ASN A 428 2.44 25.25 -30.42
C ASN A 428 1.06 25.85 -30.65
N GLN A 429 0.85 27.14 -30.32
CA GLN A 429 -0.40 27.86 -30.64
C GLN A 429 -0.58 28.00 -32.15
N GLU A 430 0.46 28.38 -32.89
CA GLU A 430 0.46 28.50 -34.34
C GLU A 430 0.16 27.16 -35.02
N LEU A 431 0.74 26.06 -34.54
CA LEU A 431 0.45 24.72 -35.04
C LEU A 431 -1.04 24.38 -34.95
N ILE A 432 -1.68 24.70 -33.82
CA ILE A 432 -3.11 24.46 -33.62
C ILE A 432 -3.95 25.43 -34.47
N ALA A 433 -3.52 26.69 -34.61
CA ALA A 433 -4.21 27.68 -35.44
C ALA A 433 -4.22 27.32 -36.94
N GLN A 434 -3.27 26.50 -37.40
CA GLN A 434 -3.21 25.99 -38.77
C GLN A 434 -4.12 24.78 -39.01
N VAL A 435 -4.80 24.26 -37.98
CA VAL A 435 -5.72 23.13 -38.14
C VAL A 435 -6.99 23.60 -38.87
N GLU A 436 -7.17 23.13 -40.10
CA GLU A 436 -8.33 23.46 -40.93
C GLU A 436 -9.57 22.63 -40.57
N GLU A 437 -10.72 23.27 -40.54
CA GLU A 437 -12.01 22.58 -40.36
C GLU A 437 -12.37 21.77 -41.61
N ARG A 438 -12.46 20.43 -41.47
CA ARG A 438 -12.81 19.52 -42.58
C ARG A 438 -14.26 19.02 -42.58
N GLY A 439 -15.12 19.60 -41.74
CA GLY A 439 -16.55 19.28 -41.65
C GLY A 439 -16.97 18.77 -40.27
N LEU A 440 -18.19 18.23 -40.20
CA LEU A 440 -18.74 17.67 -38.96
C LEU A 440 -18.10 16.31 -38.65
N ALA A 441 -17.80 16.08 -37.37
CA ALA A 441 -17.44 14.75 -36.88
C ALA A 441 -18.63 13.77 -37.00
N ASP A 442 -18.38 12.48 -36.83
CA ASP A 442 -19.44 11.45 -36.85
C ASP A 442 -20.55 11.82 -35.86
N ASN A 443 -21.76 11.99 -36.39
CA ASN A 443 -22.96 12.40 -35.69
C ASN A 443 -23.99 11.25 -35.60
N SER A 444 -23.59 10.02 -35.94
CA SER A 444 -24.42 8.81 -35.90
C SER A 444 -25.20 8.63 -34.60
N VAL A 445 -24.59 8.94 -33.45
CA VAL A 445 -25.25 8.89 -32.13
C VAL A 445 -26.38 9.91 -32.03
N LEU A 446 -26.15 11.14 -32.46
CA LEU A 446 -27.18 12.18 -32.44
C LEU A 446 -28.32 11.81 -33.40
N GLU A 447 -28.01 11.28 -34.57
CA GLU A 447 -29.01 10.79 -35.52
C GLU A 447 -29.84 9.66 -34.93
N SER A 448 -29.22 8.73 -34.18
CA SER A 448 -29.92 7.66 -33.47
C SER A 448 -30.88 8.18 -32.40
N MET A 449 -30.58 9.36 -31.82
CA MET A 449 -31.44 10.08 -30.88
C MET A 449 -32.49 10.97 -31.56
N GLY A 450 -32.59 10.92 -32.91
CA GLY A 450 -33.50 11.76 -33.68
C GLY A 450 -33.07 13.23 -33.73
N LEU A 451 -31.78 13.50 -33.59
CA LEU A 451 -31.19 14.84 -33.62
C LEU A 451 -30.26 14.94 -34.84
N ARG A 452 -30.29 16.07 -35.55
CA ARG A 452 -29.35 16.39 -36.63
C ARG A 452 -28.58 17.64 -36.29
N ILE A 453 -27.30 17.65 -36.65
CA ILE A 453 -26.47 18.84 -36.59
C ILE A 453 -26.55 19.53 -37.95
N GLU A 454 -26.95 20.80 -37.95
CA GLU A 454 -26.82 21.70 -39.08
C GLU A 454 -25.76 22.75 -38.75
N LYS A 455 -24.79 22.96 -39.66
CA LYS A 455 -23.86 24.08 -39.55
C LYS A 455 -24.53 25.31 -40.16
N GLN A 456 -24.69 26.36 -39.35
CA GLN A 456 -25.20 27.66 -39.78
C GLN A 456 -24.14 28.70 -39.42
N ASP A 457 -23.46 29.24 -40.44
CA ASP A 457 -22.26 30.09 -40.29
C ASP A 457 -21.18 29.39 -39.44
N ASP A 458 -20.65 30.06 -38.41
CA ASP A 458 -19.68 29.52 -37.43
C ASP A 458 -20.36 28.79 -36.25
N LYS A 459 -21.67 28.49 -36.33
CA LYS A 459 -22.41 27.85 -35.24
C LYS A 459 -22.95 26.48 -35.64
N LEU A 460 -22.84 25.53 -34.72
CA LEU A 460 -23.49 24.22 -34.80
C LEU A 460 -24.87 24.30 -34.16
N ILE A 461 -25.92 23.99 -34.93
CA ILE A 461 -27.30 23.99 -34.46
C ILE A 461 -27.79 22.55 -34.41
N LEU A 462 -28.30 22.15 -33.24
CA LEU A 462 -28.92 20.85 -33.05
C LEU A 462 -30.43 20.95 -33.33
N ARG A 463 -30.94 20.16 -34.28
CA ARG A 463 -32.37 20.12 -34.63
C ARG A 463 -32.97 18.75 -34.38
N SER A 464 -34.17 18.71 -33.81
CA SER A 464 -34.95 17.48 -33.71
C SER A 464 -35.54 17.12 -35.08
N VAL A 465 -35.26 15.91 -35.55
CA VAL A 465 -35.89 15.30 -36.70
C VAL A 465 -37.28 14.87 -36.27
N ARG A 466 -38.30 15.70 -36.53
CA ARG A 466 -39.69 15.29 -36.34
C ARG A 466 -39.94 14.07 -37.24
N LYS A 467 -40.26 12.91 -36.65
CA LYS A 467 -40.88 11.82 -37.40
C LYS A 467 -42.18 12.36 -37.98
N ASN A 468 -42.27 12.45 -39.31
CA ASN A 468 -43.56 12.67 -39.96
C ASN A 468 -44.51 11.56 -39.48
N PRO A 469 -45.73 11.87 -39.02
CA PRO A 469 -46.73 10.85 -38.79
C PRO A 469 -47.02 10.21 -40.15
N SER A 470 -46.81 8.89 -40.20
CA SER A 470 -47.23 8.01 -41.31
C SER A 470 -48.73 8.03 -41.51
#